data_AF-A0A2S8ZFR5-F1
#
_entry.id   AF-A0A2S8ZFR5-F1
#
_cell.length_a   1.000
_cell.length_b   1.000
_cell.length_c   1.000
_cell.angle_alpha   90.00
_cell.angle_beta   90.00
_cell.angle_gamma   90.00
#
_symmetry.space_group_name_H-M   'P 1'
#
loop_
_entity.id
_entity.type
_entity.pdbx_description
1 polymer ?
#
loop_
_entity_poly.entity_id
_entity_poly.type
_entity_poly.pdbx_seq_one_letter_code
_entity_poly.pdbx_strand_id
1 'polypeptide(L)'
;MKIYLMKRGGQLSKKNAEKGKPKMNSLFLLYHDTDRKTRHYEFLQLYLYDKPKNETEKLHNKETSSLAEAIKAKRILDIQSRKHGFVSSAKGKIGFLQYFKTLVDKRFEVSGTHGNWNSAYKHLQKFCKNKDINIDTVDDLFLESFKDYLLNQKVSTQNGNKLAQNTALSYFNKVKTALKEAYQSKMIKENPVVGVKGIKEKETNRQYLTLDELQKLAKTECYYPIMKDAFLFSALTGLRFSDIKNLTWKNLSYDTENGWILKYTQKKTKGAEHLPIAEQAVKIVEVTPETLRAKNPKENIFENLNYSAYQNKKLHKWVEEAGIDKHITFHSARHSFATLQLTMDTDIYTVSKLLGHRHLKTTEIYAKVIDKKKINAVSKMPELYI
;
A
#
# COMPACT_ATOMS: atom_id res chain seq x y z
N MET A 1 38.30 5.65 13.57
CA MET A 1 37.57 6.78 14.19
C MET A 1 37.84 6.83 15.69
N LYS A 2 38.40 7.94 16.19
CA LYS A 2 38.64 8.23 17.62
C LYS A 2 37.65 9.31 18.09
N ILE A 3 37.17 9.22 19.34
CA ILE A 3 36.25 10.21 19.93
C ILE A 3 36.91 10.88 21.13
N TYR A 4 36.86 12.21 21.18
CA TYR A 4 37.36 13.03 22.29
C TYR A 4 36.24 13.87 22.88
N LEU A 5 36.17 13.92 24.21
CA LEU A 5 35.33 14.88 24.91
C LEU A 5 36.10 16.19 25.03
N MET A 6 35.52 17.27 24.51
CA MET A 6 36.16 18.58 24.43
C MET A 6 35.28 19.63 25.08
N LYS A 7 35.92 20.67 25.60
CA LYS A 7 35.26 21.86 26.14
C LYS A 7 35.50 23.05 25.22
N ARG A 8 34.45 23.81 24.92
CA ARG A 8 34.57 25.11 24.25
C ARG A 8 34.33 26.19 25.28
N GLY A 9 35.27 27.12 25.37
CA GLY A 9 35.12 28.32 26.20
C GLY A 9 33.86 29.08 25.77
N GLY A 10 32.89 29.21 26.66
CA GLY A 10 31.72 30.05 26.38
C GLY A 10 32.10 31.53 26.46
N GLN A 11 31.59 32.33 25.54
CA GLN A 11 31.65 33.79 25.64
C GLN A 11 30.41 34.28 26.38
N LEU A 12 30.61 35.10 27.41
CA LEU A 12 29.51 35.77 28.09
C LEU A 12 29.17 37.05 27.30
N SER A 13 27.92 37.21 26.86
CA SER A 13 27.50 38.47 26.24
C SER A 13 27.47 39.60 27.28
N LYS A 14 27.75 40.85 26.87
CA LYS A 14 27.71 42.03 27.78
C LYS A 14 26.43 42.07 28.62
N LYS A 15 25.28 41.83 27.98
CA LYS A 15 23.94 41.76 28.61
C LYS A 15 23.80 40.65 29.66
N ASN A 16 24.48 39.52 29.51
CA ASN A 16 24.48 38.44 30.51
C ASN A 16 25.50 38.68 31.63
N ALA A 17 26.61 39.38 31.33
CA ALA A 17 27.57 39.85 32.32
C ALA A 17 26.94 40.85 33.30
N GLU A 18 26.21 41.85 32.76
CA GLU A 18 25.46 42.85 33.54
C GLU A 18 24.38 42.22 34.43
N LYS A 19 23.82 41.08 34.02
CA LYS A 19 22.83 40.30 34.79
C LYS A 19 23.44 39.32 35.79
N GLY A 20 24.76 39.37 36.00
CA GLY A 20 25.46 38.49 36.95
C GLY A 20 25.44 37.01 36.58
N LYS A 21 25.15 36.65 35.31
CA LYS A 21 25.08 35.24 34.92
C LYS A 21 26.48 34.60 34.91
N PRO A 22 26.62 33.38 35.42
CA PRO A 22 27.91 32.68 35.44
C PRO A 22 28.36 32.33 34.02
N LYS A 23 29.66 32.44 33.77
CA LYS A 23 30.28 31.96 32.53
C LYS A 23 30.33 30.46 32.52
N MET A 24 29.82 29.86 31.45
CA MET A 24 29.76 28.42 31.28
C MET A 24 30.49 27.97 30.01
N ASN A 25 31.19 26.84 30.10
CA ASN A 25 31.85 26.16 29.00
C ASN A 25 30.95 25.05 28.49
N SER A 26 30.82 24.94 27.17
CA SER A 26 29.97 23.93 26.57
C SER A 26 30.77 22.68 26.17
N LEU A 27 30.17 21.51 26.37
CA LEU A 27 30.77 20.23 26.07
C LEU A 27 30.34 19.71 24.70
N PHE A 28 31.28 19.14 23.97
CA PHE A 28 31.05 18.52 22.67
C PHE A 28 31.96 17.32 22.46
N LEU A 29 31.54 16.40 21.59
CA LEU A 29 32.36 15.29 21.15
C LEU A 29 33.03 15.63 19.81
N LEU A 30 34.34 15.46 19.74
CA LEU A 30 35.12 15.52 18.50
C LEU A 30 35.35 14.10 17.98
N TYR A 31 34.82 13.82 16.79
CA TYR A 31 35.06 12.60 16.03
C TYR A 31 36.20 12.86 15.05
N HIS A 32 37.28 12.09 15.18
CA HIS A 32 38.43 12.16 14.29
C HIS A 32 38.56 10.86 13.49
N ASP A 33 38.35 10.95 12.18
CA ASP A 33 38.59 9.86 11.25
C ASP A 33 40.02 9.98 10.70
N THR A 34 40.91 9.12 11.19
CA THR A 34 42.32 9.08 10.79
C THR A 34 42.50 8.65 9.35
N ASP A 35 41.58 7.83 8.83
CA ASP A 35 41.72 7.17 7.53
C ASP A 35 41.26 8.12 6.42
N ARG A 36 40.20 8.90 6.70
CA ARG A 36 39.64 9.90 5.78
C ARG A 36 40.12 11.33 6.05
N LYS A 37 40.93 11.54 7.09
CA LYS A 37 41.40 12.86 7.56
C LYS A 37 40.27 13.88 7.81
N THR A 38 39.09 13.41 8.23
CA THR A 38 37.93 14.28 8.51
C THR A 38 37.65 14.43 10.00
N ARG A 39 37.02 15.56 10.37
CA ARG A 39 36.61 15.90 11.74
C ARG A 39 35.13 16.27 11.78
N HIS A 40 34.41 15.72 12.75
CA HIS A 40 32.99 16.00 12.99
C HIS A 40 32.77 16.34 14.47
N TYR A 41 31.80 17.22 14.77
CA TYR A 41 31.53 17.74 16.11
C TYR A 41 30.07 17.46 16.49
N GLU A 42 29.83 16.83 17.65
CA GLU A 42 28.49 16.64 18.22
C GLU A 42 28.36 17.50 19.48
N PHE A 43 27.45 18.46 19.44
CA PHE A 43 27.17 19.32 20.58
C PHE A 43 26.29 18.59 21.60
N LEU A 44 26.75 18.47 22.85
CA LEU A 44 26.04 17.68 23.86
C LEU A 44 24.93 18.47 24.59
N GLN A 45 24.86 19.79 24.40
CA GLN A 45 23.99 20.68 25.18
C GLN A 45 24.23 20.59 26.71
N LEU A 46 25.44 20.18 27.11
CA LEU A 46 25.89 20.14 28.50
C LEU A 46 26.85 21.29 28.76
N TYR A 47 26.71 21.91 29.92
CA TYR A 47 27.42 23.13 30.29
C TYR A 47 28.06 23.01 31.67
N LEU A 48 29.33 23.43 31.76
CA LEU A 48 30.11 23.47 32.99
C LEU A 48 30.34 24.92 33.40
N TYR A 49 30.26 25.24 34.68
CA TYR A 49 30.73 26.51 35.22
C TYR A 49 32.24 26.67 34.95
N ASP A 50 32.65 27.81 34.37
CA ASP A 50 34.05 28.10 34.03
C ASP A 50 34.92 28.23 35.29
N LYS A 51 34.35 28.83 36.35
CA LYS A 51 34.97 28.99 37.67
C LYS A 51 33.89 28.76 38.76
N PRO A 52 33.65 27.50 39.18
CA PRO A 52 32.65 27.19 40.20
C PRO A 52 33.06 27.78 41.56
N LYS A 53 32.15 28.51 42.22
CA LYS A 53 32.42 29.27 43.45
C LYS A 53 31.94 28.57 44.73
N ASN A 54 30.91 27.75 44.64
CA ASN A 54 30.30 27.05 45.78
C ASN A 54 30.25 25.52 45.55
N GLU A 55 29.95 24.77 46.61
CA GLU A 55 29.90 23.30 46.54
C GLU A 55 28.85 22.78 45.56
N THR A 56 27.71 23.48 45.42
CA THR A 56 26.65 23.12 44.46
C THR A 56 27.14 23.21 43.00
N GLU A 57 27.87 24.26 42.63
CA GLU A 57 28.44 24.43 41.28
C GLU A 57 29.55 23.41 40.99
N LYS A 58 30.35 23.05 42.01
CA LYS A 58 31.35 21.98 41.89
C LYS A 58 30.68 20.62 41.68
N LEU A 59 29.61 20.33 42.43
CA LEU A 59 28.83 19.10 42.30
C LEU A 59 28.16 19.01 40.92
N HIS A 60 27.52 20.08 40.45
CA HIS A 60 26.97 20.17 39.10
C HIS A 60 28.01 19.87 38.02
N ASN A 61 29.21 20.46 38.13
CA ASN A 61 30.29 20.20 37.18
C ASN A 61 30.73 18.72 37.20
N LYS A 62 30.81 18.10 38.39
CA LYS A 62 31.17 16.69 38.55
C LYS A 62 30.13 15.76 37.91
N GLU A 63 28.85 15.98 38.20
CA GLU A 63 27.74 15.19 37.64
C GLU A 63 27.64 15.37 36.12
N THR A 64 27.70 16.62 35.65
CA THR A 64 27.64 16.93 34.21
C THR A 64 28.82 16.33 33.45
N SER A 65 30.03 16.37 34.02
CA SER A 65 31.20 15.74 33.41
C SER A 65 31.08 14.21 33.38
N SER A 66 30.50 13.61 34.44
CA SER A 66 30.27 12.16 34.50
C SER A 66 29.25 11.71 33.45
N LEU A 67 28.18 12.48 33.27
CA LEU A 67 27.20 12.27 32.20
C LEU A 67 27.85 12.38 30.81
N ALA A 68 28.68 13.39 30.59
CA ALA A 68 29.38 13.58 29.32
C ALA A 68 30.35 12.43 28.99
N GLU A 69 31.08 11.93 29.99
CA GLU A 69 31.93 10.73 29.82
C GLU A 69 31.10 9.47 29.56
N ALA A 70 29.95 9.30 30.21
CA ALA A 70 29.03 8.19 29.93
C ALA A 70 28.50 8.23 28.48
N ILE A 71 28.15 9.43 27.97
CA ILE A 71 27.75 9.61 26.57
C ILE A 71 28.89 9.25 25.62
N LYS A 72 30.12 9.72 25.90
CA LYS A 72 31.31 9.37 25.11
C LYS A 72 31.57 7.85 25.10
N ALA A 73 31.53 7.20 26.26
CA ALA A 73 31.72 5.74 26.37
C ALA A 73 30.69 4.99 25.52
N LYS A 74 29.41 5.38 25.59
CA LYS A 74 28.34 4.83 24.75
C LYS A 74 28.63 4.99 23.25
N ARG A 75 29.10 6.16 22.81
CA ARG A 75 29.45 6.42 21.40
C ARG A 75 30.65 5.59 20.93
N ILE A 76 31.64 5.38 21.79
CA ILE A 76 32.79 4.51 21.50
C ILE A 76 32.33 3.06 21.29
N LEU A 77 31.46 2.56 22.18
CA LEU A 77 30.84 1.23 22.03
C LEU A 77 30.01 1.11 20.75
N ASP A 78 29.23 2.15 20.39
CA ASP A 78 28.44 2.19 19.15
C ASP A 78 29.34 2.15 17.89
N ILE A 79 30.54 2.74 17.92
CA ILE A 79 31.49 2.70 16.79
C ILE A 79 32.22 1.36 16.73
N GLN A 80 32.69 0.85 17.87
CA GLN A 80 33.39 -0.44 17.93
C GLN A 80 32.48 -1.58 17.50
N SER A 81 31.22 -1.56 17.93
CA SER A 81 30.20 -2.52 17.48
C SER A 81 29.99 -2.46 15.96
N ARG A 82 29.87 -1.26 15.37
CA ARG A 82 29.81 -1.07 13.91
C ARG A 82 31.06 -1.54 13.17
N LYS A 83 32.26 -1.38 13.74
CA LYS A 83 33.55 -1.73 13.09
C LYS A 83 33.83 -3.24 13.10
N HIS A 84 33.29 -3.97 14.08
CA HIS A 84 33.47 -5.42 14.22
C HIS A 84 32.25 -6.24 13.76
N GLY A 85 31.28 -5.64 13.05
CA GLY A 85 30.10 -6.37 12.58
C GLY A 85 29.18 -6.86 13.71
N PHE A 86 29.39 -6.40 14.94
CA PHE A 86 28.46 -6.59 16.05
C PHE A 86 27.36 -5.53 15.91
N VAL A 87 26.19 -5.95 15.44
CA VAL A 87 24.95 -5.20 15.62
C VAL A 87 24.82 -4.97 17.13
N SER A 88 24.79 -3.70 17.55
CA SER A 88 24.60 -3.28 18.94
C SER A 88 23.66 -4.23 19.68
N SER A 89 24.08 -4.71 20.85
CA SER A 89 23.31 -5.60 21.74
C SER A 89 21.97 -4.99 22.20
N ALA A 90 21.67 -3.74 21.85
CA ALA A 90 20.36 -3.11 22.02
C ALA A 90 19.38 -3.36 20.85
N LYS A 91 19.87 -3.71 19.64
CA LYS A 91 19.05 -4.05 18.47
C LYS A 91 18.86 -5.54 18.24
N GLY A 92 19.74 -6.39 18.77
CA GLY A 92 19.59 -7.86 18.74
C GLY A 92 18.48 -8.43 19.65
N LYS A 93 17.53 -7.60 20.10
CA LYS A 93 16.33 -7.99 20.86
C LYS A 93 15.03 -7.58 20.15
N ILE A 94 15.07 -7.20 18.88
CA ILE A 94 13.85 -6.86 18.15
C ILE A 94 13.13 -8.15 17.79
N GLY A 95 12.01 -8.37 18.46
CA GLY A 95 11.10 -9.45 18.13
C GLY A 95 10.49 -9.25 16.75
N PHE A 96 10.48 -10.30 15.94
CA PHE A 96 9.96 -10.27 14.58
C PHE A 96 8.45 -10.01 14.55
N LEU A 97 7.69 -10.58 15.49
CA LEU A 97 6.25 -10.33 15.60
C LEU A 97 6.01 -8.88 15.98
N GLN A 98 6.73 -8.35 16.97
CA GLN A 98 6.62 -6.95 17.35
C GLN A 98 6.98 -6.01 16.19
N TYR A 99 8.07 -6.28 15.48
CA TYR A 99 8.45 -5.52 14.30
C TYR A 99 7.36 -5.56 13.23
N PHE A 100 6.86 -6.74 12.88
CA PHE A 100 5.81 -6.90 11.89
C PHE A 100 4.53 -6.16 12.31
N LYS A 101 4.18 -6.17 13.61
CA LYS A 101 3.05 -5.42 14.15
C LYS A 101 3.22 -3.91 13.94
N THR A 102 4.40 -3.35 14.17
CA THR A 102 4.65 -1.93 13.86
C THR A 102 4.42 -1.59 12.38
N LEU A 103 4.74 -2.51 11.46
CA LEU A 103 4.48 -2.34 10.04
C LEU A 103 3.00 -2.39 9.70
N VAL A 104 2.23 -3.25 10.38
CA VAL A 104 0.77 -3.33 10.26
C VAL A 104 0.12 -2.01 10.71
N ASP A 105 0.57 -1.48 11.85
CA ASP A 105 0.00 -0.28 12.48
C ASP A 105 0.31 0.99 11.69
N LYS A 106 1.54 1.15 11.17
CA LYS A 106 1.89 2.23 10.22
C LYS A 106 1.00 2.25 8.98
N ARG A 107 0.41 1.12 8.61
CA ARG A 107 -0.45 0.97 7.43
C ARG A 107 -1.93 1.08 7.76
N PHE A 108 -2.31 1.32 9.03
CA PHE A 108 -3.69 1.46 9.47
C PHE A 108 -4.42 2.56 8.70
N GLU A 109 -3.77 3.70 8.50
CA GLU A 109 -4.31 4.84 7.75
C GLU A 109 -4.32 4.62 6.23
N VAL A 110 -3.56 3.62 5.73
CA VAL A 110 -3.47 3.29 4.31
C VAL A 110 -4.58 2.32 3.92
N SER A 111 -5.69 2.89 3.48
CA SER A 111 -6.88 2.19 2.98
C SER A 111 -6.55 1.02 2.03
N GLY A 112 -7.17 -0.14 2.27
CA GLY A 112 -7.15 -1.29 1.36
C GLY A 112 -5.95 -2.23 1.48
N THR A 113 -4.87 -1.86 2.18
CA THR A 113 -3.71 -2.74 2.36
C THR A 113 -3.60 -3.29 3.79
N HIS A 114 -4.04 -2.53 4.81
CA HIS A 114 -3.98 -2.93 6.22
C HIS A 114 -4.58 -4.31 6.50
N GLY A 115 -5.77 -4.62 5.97
CA GLY A 115 -6.46 -5.89 6.24
C GLY A 115 -5.64 -7.13 5.86
N ASN A 116 -4.92 -7.07 4.73
CA ASN A 116 -4.05 -8.16 4.29
C ASN A 116 -2.79 -8.27 5.17
N TRP A 117 -2.21 -7.14 5.58
CA TRP A 117 -1.08 -7.14 6.53
C TRP A 117 -1.49 -7.70 7.89
N ASN A 118 -2.64 -7.28 8.42
CA ASN A 118 -3.17 -7.77 9.68
C ASN A 118 -3.49 -9.28 9.62
N SER A 119 -4.03 -9.75 8.49
CA SER A 119 -4.28 -11.18 8.30
C SER A 119 -2.96 -11.98 8.24
N ALA A 120 -1.96 -11.49 7.50
CA ALA A 120 -0.63 -12.09 7.47
C ALA A 120 0.01 -12.13 8.87
N TYR A 121 -0.13 -11.05 9.65
CA TYR A 121 0.34 -10.99 11.04
C TYR A 121 -0.32 -12.04 11.92
N LYS A 122 -1.64 -12.19 11.88
CA LYS A 122 -2.36 -13.22 12.65
C LYS A 122 -1.88 -14.63 12.30
N HIS A 123 -1.63 -14.90 11.02
CA HIS A 123 -1.07 -16.20 10.59
C HIS A 123 0.36 -16.40 11.08
N LEU A 124 1.19 -15.36 11.02
CA LEU A 124 2.57 -15.38 11.52
C LEU A 124 2.62 -15.59 13.04
N GLN A 125 1.78 -14.89 13.81
CA GLN A 125 1.65 -15.09 15.25
C GLN A 125 1.27 -16.53 15.60
N LYS A 126 0.27 -17.09 14.91
CA LYS A 126 -0.15 -18.49 15.10
C LYS A 126 0.97 -19.47 14.77
N PHE A 127 1.68 -19.26 13.66
CA PHE A 127 2.83 -20.08 13.27
C PHE A 127 3.93 -20.07 14.33
N CYS A 128 4.25 -18.88 14.88
CA CYS A 128 5.20 -18.73 15.97
C CYS A 128 4.64 -19.12 17.36
N LYS A 129 3.42 -19.70 17.44
CA LYS A 129 2.74 -20.04 18.70
C LYS A 129 2.67 -18.86 19.69
N ASN A 130 2.46 -17.65 19.17
CA ASN A 130 2.46 -16.38 19.89
C ASN A 130 3.76 -16.04 20.64
N LYS A 131 4.85 -16.76 20.36
CA LYS A 131 6.16 -16.43 20.91
C LYS A 131 6.86 -15.50 19.94
N ASP A 132 7.31 -14.37 20.46
CA ASP A 132 8.10 -13.46 19.66
C ASP A 132 9.51 -14.01 19.50
N ILE A 133 9.94 -14.15 18.25
CA ILE A 133 11.25 -14.70 17.88
C ILE A 133 12.17 -13.56 17.49
N ASN A 134 13.48 -13.74 17.67
CA ASN A 134 14.43 -12.73 17.22
C ASN A 134 14.38 -12.61 15.69
N ILE A 135 14.30 -11.38 15.19
CA ILE A 135 14.31 -11.16 13.73
C ILE A 135 15.61 -11.63 13.07
N ASP A 136 16.73 -11.63 13.80
CA ASP A 136 18.02 -12.13 13.32
C ASP A 136 18.04 -13.66 13.13
N THR A 137 17.13 -14.40 13.78
CA THR A 137 17.02 -15.87 13.63
C THR A 137 16.03 -16.27 12.52
N VAL A 138 15.46 -15.30 11.80
CA VAL A 138 14.56 -15.58 10.68
C VAL A 138 15.39 -15.80 9.42
N ASP A 139 15.63 -17.06 9.10
CA ASP A 139 16.40 -17.51 7.94
C ASP A 139 15.49 -18.00 6.79
N ASP A 140 16.10 -18.56 5.75
CA ASP A 140 15.41 -19.16 4.61
C ASP A 140 14.60 -20.41 4.99
N LEU A 141 15.09 -21.22 5.92
CA LEU A 141 14.39 -22.40 6.45
C LEU A 141 13.08 -22.01 7.18
N PHE A 142 13.12 -20.96 7.99
CA PHE A 142 11.94 -20.39 8.64
C PHE A 142 10.90 -19.97 7.58
N LEU A 143 11.36 -19.29 6.53
CA LEU A 143 10.48 -18.80 5.47
C LEU A 143 9.84 -19.93 4.65
N GLU A 144 10.61 -20.99 4.32
CA GLU A 144 10.05 -22.17 3.64
C GLU A 144 9.06 -22.91 4.55
N SER A 145 9.35 -23.03 5.85
CA SER A 145 8.43 -23.62 6.83
C SER A 145 7.13 -22.81 6.97
N PHE A 146 7.23 -21.48 6.98
CA PHE A 146 6.06 -20.60 7.03
C PHE A 146 5.25 -20.66 5.73
N LYS A 147 5.92 -20.77 4.58
CA LYS A 147 5.28 -20.97 3.27
C LYS A 147 4.51 -22.30 3.22
N ASP A 148 5.11 -23.38 3.71
CA ASP A 148 4.45 -24.68 3.85
C ASP A 148 3.21 -24.58 4.76
N TYR A 149 3.34 -23.95 5.93
CA TYR A 149 2.23 -23.67 6.83
C TYR A 149 1.06 -22.98 6.13
N LEU A 150 1.32 -21.96 5.31
CA LEU A 150 0.27 -21.23 4.58
C LEU A 150 -0.40 -22.07 3.47
N LEU A 151 0.34 -22.95 2.81
CA LEU A 151 -0.16 -23.71 1.65
C LEU A 151 -0.82 -25.03 2.04
N ASN A 152 -0.26 -25.72 3.03
CA ASN A 152 -0.56 -27.13 3.29
C ASN A 152 -1.35 -27.37 4.56
N GLN A 153 -1.33 -26.46 5.52
CA GLN A 153 -2.10 -26.63 6.76
C GLN A 153 -3.52 -26.06 6.66
N LYS A 154 -4.41 -26.65 7.46
CA LYS A 154 -5.82 -26.27 7.58
C LYS A 154 -6.00 -25.05 8.49
N VAL A 155 -5.55 -23.89 8.02
CA VAL A 155 -5.42 -22.66 8.84
C VAL A 155 -6.44 -21.57 8.48
N SER A 156 -7.32 -21.81 7.52
CA SER A 156 -8.37 -20.88 7.11
C SER A 156 -9.35 -20.61 8.25
N THR A 157 -9.55 -19.35 8.60
CA THR A 157 -10.50 -18.94 9.66
C THR A 157 -11.96 -19.02 9.24
N GLN A 158 -12.26 -19.14 7.94
CA GLN A 158 -13.64 -19.14 7.46
C GLN A 158 -14.30 -20.53 7.48
N ASN A 159 -13.50 -21.59 7.27
CA ASN A 159 -14.04 -22.93 7.02
C ASN A 159 -13.16 -24.06 7.58
N GLY A 160 -12.09 -23.75 8.33
CA GLY A 160 -11.18 -24.75 8.87
C GLY A 160 -10.42 -25.56 7.80
N ASN A 161 -10.37 -25.08 6.56
CA ASN A 161 -9.67 -25.71 5.45
C ASN A 161 -8.31 -25.04 5.16
N LYS A 162 -7.63 -25.48 4.10
CA LYS A 162 -6.41 -24.82 3.59
C LYS A 162 -6.75 -23.42 3.05
N LEU A 163 -5.77 -22.52 3.10
CA LEU A 163 -5.91 -21.21 2.45
C LEU A 163 -5.94 -21.38 0.92
N ALA A 164 -6.69 -20.52 0.24
CA ALA A 164 -6.55 -20.39 -1.20
C ALA A 164 -5.13 -19.95 -1.55
N GLN A 165 -4.56 -20.49 -2.63
CA GLN A 165 -3.16 -20.24 -3.03
C GLN A 165 -2.83 -18.75 -3.18
N ASN A 166 -3.72 -17.95 -3.78
CA ASN A 166 -3.50 -16.51 -3.93
C ASN A 166 -3.60 -15.73 -2.61
N THR A 167 -4.37 -16.25 -1.65
CA THR A 167 -4.41 -15.72 -0.27
C THR A 167 -3.09 -16.01 0.44
N ALA A 168 -2.60 -17.25 0.37
CA ALA A 168 -1.30 -17.64 0.88
C ALA A 168 -0.15 -16.81 0.26
N LEU A 169 -0.17 -16.63 -1.07
CA LEU A 169 0.75 -15.74 -1.80
C LEU A 169 0.72 -14.31 -1.25
N SER A 170 -0.47 -13.73 -1.09
CA SER A 170 -0.63 -12.37 -0.59
C SER A 170 -0.02 -12.20 0.81
N TYR A 171 -0.28 -13.14 1.71
CA TYR A 171 0.24 -13.11 3.08
C TYR A 171 1.75 -13.35 3.13
N PHE A 172 2.24 -14.35 2.40
CA PHE A 172 3.67 -14.66 2.32
C PHE A 172 4.46 -13.46 1.78
N ASN A 173 3.95 -12.78 0.75
CA ASN A 173 4.58 -11.59 0.22
C ASN A 173 4.68 -10.46 1.25
N LYS A 174 3.77 -10.33 2.23
CA LYS A 174 3.91 -9.32 3.29
C LYS A 174 5.08 -9.62 4.22
N VAL A 175 5.26 -10.89 4.57
CA VAL A 175 6.41 -11.37 5.36
C VAL A 175 7.72 -11.13 4.60
N LYS A 176 7.79 -11.48 3.31
CA LYS A 176 8.95 -11.16 2.46
C LYS A 176 9.22 -9.65 2.40
N THR A 177 8.19 -8.81 2.21
CA THR A 177 8.34 -7.35 2.20
C THR A 177 8.88 -6.83 3.54
N ALA A 178 8.37 -7.32 4.67
CA ALA A 178 8.82 -6.91 5.99
C ALA A 178 10.31 -7.22 6.21
N LEU A 179 10.76 -8.43 5.85
CA LEU A 179 12.16 -8.81 6.00
C LEU A 179 13.08 -8.04 5.05
N LYS A 180 12.62 -7.75 3.83
CA LYS A 180 13.35 -6.87 2.90
C LYS A 180 13.50 -5.44 3.46
N GLU A 181 12.45 -4.89 4.05
CA GLU A 181 12.47 -3.57 4.71
C GLU A 181 13.41 -3.59 5.93
N ALA A 182 13.42 -4.67 6.71
CA ALA A 182 14.33 -4.85 7.84
C ALA A 182 15.80 -4.88 7.40
N TYR A 183 16.11 -5.62 6.33
CA TYR A 183 17.45 -5.67 5.75
C TYR A 183 17.90 -4.29 5.23
N GLN A 184 17.04 -3.61 4.46
CA GLN A 184 17.35 -2.26 3.93
C GLN A 184 17.60 -1.24 5.05
N SER A 185 16.89 -1.39 6.17
CA SER A 185 17.06 -0.57 7.37
C SER A 185 18.25 -0.99 8.24
N LYS A 186 19.03 -1.98 7.82
CA LYS A 186 20.16 -2.58 8.56
C LYS A 186 19.76 -3.09 9.95
N MET A 187 18.54 -3.61 10.08
CA MET A 187 18.07 -4.26 11.32
C MET A 187 18.53 -5.72 11.38
N ILE A 188 18.60 -6.39 10.23
CA ILE A 188 19.19 -7.72 10.06
C ILE A 188 20.42 -7.63 9.16
N LYS A 189 21.39 -8.52 9.36
CA LYS A 189 22.67 -8.54 8.62
C LYS A 189 22.52 -9.07 7.20
N GLU A 190 21.69 -10.08 7.04
CA GLU A 190 21.48 -10.79 5.78
C GLU A 190 20.01 -10.74 5.38
N ASN A 191 19.74 -10.90 4.09
CA ASN A 191 18.38 -10.91 3.56
C ASN A 191 17.92 -12.37 3.36
N PRO A 192 17.10 -12.94 4.27
CA PRO A 192 16.67 -14.35 4.19
C PRO A 192 15.76 -14.62 2.98
N VAL A 193 15.27 -13.57 2.33
CA VAL A 193 14.35 -13.63 1.20
C VAL A 193 15.03 -14.07 -0.10
N VAL A 194 16.36 -13.93 -0.21
CA VAL A 194 17.13 -14.13 -1.46
C VAL A 194 17.06 -15.58 -1.95
N GLY A 195 17.18 -16.56 -1.05
CA GLY A 195 17.13 -17.99 -1.39
C GLY A 195 15.72 -18.55 -1.59
N VAL A 196 14.68 -17.81 -1.20
CA VAL A 196 13.33 -18.37 -1.05
C VAL A 196 12.43 -18.02 -2.23
N LYS A 197 12.07 -19.03 -3.01
CA LYS A 197 11.14 -18.89 -4.13
C LYS A 197 9.75 -18.47 -3.63
N GLY A 198 9.18 -17.47 -4.29
CA GLY A 198 7.81 -17.01 -4.03
C GLY A 198 6.77 -18.11 -4.31
N ILE A 199 5.59 -17.96 -3.71
CA ILE A 199 4.42 -18.76 -4.09
C ILE A 199 4.01 -18.32 -5.51
N LYS A 200 3.70 -19.27 -6.40
CA LYS A 200 3.21 -18.93 -7.74
C LYS A 200 1.78 -18.42 -7.65
N GLU A 201 1.45 -17.39 -8.42
CA GLU A 201 0.06 -16.95 -8.58
C GLU A 201 -0.73 -18.03 -9.33
N LYS A 202 -1.88 -18.41 -8.80
CA LYS A 202 -2.83 -19.28 -9.47
C LYS A 202 -3.77 -18.41 -10.29
N GLU A 203 -3.97 -18.76 -11.56
CA GLU A 203 -4.96 -18.09 -12.39
C GLU A 203 -6.35 -18.21 -11.77
N THR A 204 -7.08 -17.09 -11.74
CA THR A 204 -8.48 -17.06 -11.31
C THR A 204 -9.36 -16.73 -12.50
N ASN A 205 -10.49 -17.43 -12.61
CA ASN A 205 -11.48 -17.07 -13.62
C ASN A 205 -12.32 -15.92 -13.08
N ARG A 206 -12.25 -14.76 -13.73
CA ARG A 206 -13.03 -13.60 -13.34
C ARG A 206 -14.38 -13.63 -14.02
N GLN A 207 -15.44 -13.67 -13.22
CA GLN A 207 -16.82 -13.67 -13.73
C GLN A 207 -17.16 -12.32 -14.35
N TYR A 208 -17.77 -12.36 -15.54
CA TYR A 208 -18.30 -11.22 -16.28
C TYR A 208 -19.66 -11.57 -16.87
N LEU A 209 -20.42 -10.52 -17.21
CA LEU A 209 -21.72 -10.61 -17.87
C LEU A 209 -21.52 -10.45 -19.38
N THR A 210 -22.17 -11.32 -20.15
CA THR A 210 -22.38 -11.17 -21.59
C THR A 210 -23.39 -10.04 -21.86
N LEU A 211 -23.55 -9.63 -23.12
CA LEU A 211 -24.51 -8.60 -23.49
C LEU A 211 -25.94 -9.01 -23.10
N ASP A 212 -26.33 -10.24 -23.41
CA ASP A 212 -27.67 -10.76 -23.12
C ASP A 212 -27.93 -10.82 -21.61
N GLU A 213 -26.96 -11.28 -20.83
CA GLU A 213 -27.08 -11.31 -19.36
C GLU A 213 -27.16 -9.90 -18.77
N LEU A 214 -26.36 -8.96 -19.28
CA LEU A 214 -26.41 -7.56 -18.83
C LEU A 214 -27.75 -6.91 -19.18
N GLN A 215 -28.31 -7.20 -20.35
CA GLN A 215 -29.64 -6.73 -20.76
C GLN A 215 -30.75 -7.34 -19.90
N LYS A 216 -30.69 -8.65 -19.60
CA LYS A 216 -31.62 -9.32 -18.68
C LYS A 216 -31.55 -8.65 -17.31
N LEU A 217 -30.35 -8.50 -16.75
CA LEU A 217 -30.13 -7.88 -15.45
C LEU A 217 -30.67 -6.44 -15.39
N ALA A 218 -30.44 -5.64 -16.44
CA ALA A 218 -30.96 -4.28 -16.53
C ALA A 218 -32.49 -4.21 -16.55
N LYS A 219 -33.17 -5.19 -17.18
CA LYS A 219 -34.63 -5.30 -17.23
C LYS A 219 -35.23 -5.84 -15.93
N THR A 220 -34.50 -6.66 -15.18
CA THR A 220 -34.94 -7.18 -13.88
C THR A 220 -35.12 -6.06 -12.86
N GLU A 221 -36.21 -6.14 -12.09
CA GLU A 221 -36.50 -5.24 -10.98
C GLU A 221 -35.36 -5.31 -9.96
N CYS A 222 -34.93 -4.16 -9.44
CA CYS A 222 -33.92 -4.10 -8.39
C CYS A 222 -34.44 -3.25 -7.25
N TYR A 223 -34.58 -3.87 -6.07
CA TYR A 223 -35.00 -3.18 -4.86
C TYR A 223 -34.02 -2.12 -4.36
N TYR A 224 -32.84 -1.99 -4.98
CA TYR A 224 -31.80 -1.00 -4.69
C TYR A 224 -31.41 -0.21 -5.94
N PRO A 225 -32.23 0.78 -6.36
CA PRO A 225 -32.04 1.52 -7.62
C PRO A 225 -30.66 2.14 -7.75
N ILE A 226 -30.17 2.83 -6.72
CA ILE A 226 -28.85 3.47 -6.73
C ILE A 226 -27.69 2.49 -6.97
N MET A 227 -27.81 1.26 -6.48
CA MET A 227 -26.81 0.21 -6.70
C MET A 227 -26.90 -0.33 -8.12
N LYS A 228 -28.12 -0.51 -8.64
CA LYS A 228 -28.38 -0.88 -10.04
C LYS A 228 -27.78 0.15 -10.99
N ASP A 229 -28.07 1.43 -10.79
CA ASP A 229 -27.58 2.52 -11.63
C ASP A 229 -26.06 2.60 -11.59
N ALA A 230 -25.46 2.55 -10.39
CA ALA A 230 -24.01 2.53 -10.24
C ALA A 230 -23.35 1.31 -10.90
N PHE A 231 -23.98 0.12 -10.80
CA PHE A 231 -23.47 -1.10 -11.41
C PHE A 231 -23.54 -1.05 -12.94
N LEU A 232 -24.68 -0.62 -13.50
CA LEU A 232 -24.86 -0.47 -14.94
C LEU A 232 -23.95 0.62 -15.50
N PHE A 233 -23.79 1.74 -14.78
CA PHE A 233 -22.82 2.78 -15.12
C PHE A 233 -21.40 2.21 -15.15
N SER A 234 -21.00 1.38 -14.18
CA SER A 234 -19.72 0.67 -14.20
C SER A 234 -19.57 -0.28 -15.39
N ALA A 235 -20.65 -0.95 -15.79
CA ALA A 235 -20.65 -1.87 -16.94
C ALA A 235 -20.54 -1.15 -18.29
N LEU A 236 -20.92 0.13 -18.35
CA LEU A 236 -20.82 0.97 -19.56
C LEU A 236 -19.57 1.84 -19.62
N THR A 237 -18.91 2.09 -18.47
CA THR A 237 -17.75 2.99 -18.38
C THR A 237 -16.46 2.28 -17.93
N GLY A 238 -16.58 1.06 -17.41
CA GLY A 238 -15.45 0.32 -16.86
C GLY A 238 -14.91 0.88 -15.54
N LEU A 239 -15.57 1.85 -14.89
CA LEU A 239 -15.06 2.44 -13.64
C LEU A 239 -15.05 1.46 -12.46
N ARG A 240 -14.12 1.65 -11.52
CA ARG A 240 -14.10 0.88 -10.26
C ARG A 240 -15.15 1.43 -9.30
N PHE A 241 -15.70 0.57 -8.44
CA PHE A 241 -16.63 1.00 -7.37
C PHE A 241 -16.12 2.22 -6.59
N SER A 242 -14.84 2.20 -6.19
CA SER A 242 -14.25 3.28 -5.41
C SER A 242 -14.21 4.61 -6.14
N ASP A 243 -14.12 4.58 -7.47
CA ASP A 243 -14.07 5.77 -8.31
C ASP A 243 -15.51 6.29 -8.52
N ILE A 244 -16.47 5.41 -8.83
CA ILE A 244 -17.91 5.72 -8.93
C ILE A 244 -18.44 6.35 -7.63
N LYS A 245 -18.11 5.76 -6.47
CA LYS A 245 -18.57 6.26 -5.17
C LYS A 245 -18.13 7.71 -4.87
N ASN A 246 -16.99 8.15 -5.40
CA ASN A 246 -16.48 9.51 -5.16
C ASN A 246 -16.67 10.43 -6.38
N LEU A 247 -17.42 9.99 -7.39
CA LEU A 247 -17.65 10.75 -8.60
C LEU A 247 -18.66 11.85 -8.29
N THR A 248 -18.29 13.11 -8.53
CA THR A 248 -19.17 14.27 -8.33
C THR A 248 -19.56 14.90 -9.66
N TRP A 249 -20.59 15.73 -9.68
CA TRP A 249 -21.06 16.36 -10.93
C TRP A 249 -19.98 17.20 -11.62
N LYS A 250 -19.01 17.78 -10.88
CA LYS A 250 -17.84 18.47 -11.48
C LYS A 250 -16.97 17.57 -12.37
N ASN A 251 -17.05 16.25 -12.19
CA ASN A 251 -16.25 15.30 -12.95
C ASN A 251 -16.86 15.01 -14.33
N LEU A 252 -18.14 15.34 -14.54
CA LEU A 252 -18.83 15.14 -15.81
C LEU A 252 -18.82 16.44 -16.60
N SER A 253 -18.48 16.34 -17.89
CA SER A 253 -18.51 17.45 -18.83
C SER A 253 -19.05 16.98 -20.17
N TYR A 254 -19.68 17.90 -20.90
CA TYR A 254 -20.15 17.67 -22.27
C TYR A 254 -19.47 18.67 -23.20
N ASP A 255 -19.02 18.18 -24.35
CA ASP A 255 -18.44 18.95 -25.43
C ASP A 255 -19.15 18.59 -26.74
N THR A 256 -19.39 19.57 -27.61
CA THR A 256 -20.14 19.34 -28.86
C THR A 256 -19.39 18.50 -29.88
N GLU A 257 -18.05 18.49 -29.84
CA GLU A 257 -17.22 17.71 -30.76
C GLU A 257 -16.93 16.31 -30.22
N ASN A 258 -16.67 16.21 -28.91
CA ASN A 258 -16.17 14.98 -28.26
C ASN A 258 -17.21 14.26 -27.40
N GLY A 259 -18.41 14.83 -27.25
CA GLY A 259 -19.50 14.28 -26.44
C GLY A 259 -19.22 14.32 -24.94
N TRP A 260 -19.70 13.30 -24.23
CA TRP A 260 -19.59 13.21 -22.78
C TRP A 260 -18.23 12.69 -22.32
N ILE A 261 -17.62 13.41 -21.38
CA ILE A 261 -16.29 13.09 -20.84
C ILE A 261 -16.32 13.14 -19.31
N LEU A 262 -15.77 12.10 -18.69
CA LEU A 262 -15.43 12.08 -17.28
C LEU A 262 -13.97 12.48 -17.04
N LYS A 263 -13.76 13.51 -16.22
CA LYS A 263 -12.45 14.00 -15.78
C LYS A 263 -12.30 13.74 -14.29
N TYR A 264 -11.50 12.75 -13.90
CA TYR A 264 -11.37 12.34 -12.50
C TYR A 264 -9.99 11.79 -12.17
N THR A 265 -9.63 11.80 -10.89
CA THR A 265 -8.41 11.16 -10.39
C THR A 265 -8.75 9.82 -9.77
N GLN A 266 -8.17 8.74 -10.29
CA GLN A 266 -8.39 7.39 -9.76
C GLN A 266 -7.97 7.29 -8.29
N LYS A 267 -8.81 6.72 -7.44
CA LYS A 267 -8.54 6.64 -6.00
C LYS A 267 -7.30 5.79 -5.70
N LYS A 268 -7.17 4.65 -6.39
CA LYS A 268 -6.15 3.62 -6.12
C LYS A 268 -4.77 3.97 -6.68
N THR A 269 -4.71 4.48 -7.91
CA THR A 269 -3.46 4.71 -8.65
C THR A 269 -3.05 6.18 -8.66
N LYS A 270 -3.97 7.10 -8.29
CA LYS A 270 -3.79 8.55 -8.32
C LYS A 270 -3.55 9.14 -9.72
N GLY A 271 -3.79 8.38 -10.78
CA GLY A 271 -3.72 8.88 -12.16
C GLY A 271 -4.92 9.78 -12.47
N ALA A 272 -4.67 10.91 -13.14
CA ALA A 272 -5.71 11.71 -13.75
C ALA A 272 -6.16 11.04 -15.06
N GLU A 273 -7.47 10.89 -15.22
CA GLU A 273 -8.10 10.20 -16.34
C GLU A 273 -9.08 11.13 -17.03
N HIS A 274 -9.11 11.03 -18.36
CA HIS A 274 -10.08 11.66 -19.25
C HIS A 274 -10.76 10.54 -20.02
N LEU A 275 -11.98 10.18 -19.60
CA LEU A 275 -12.69 9.03 -20.10
C LEU A 275 -13.92 9.48 -20.91
N PRO A 276 -13.92 9.31 -22.23
CA PRO A 276 -15.13 9.41 -23.03
C PRO A 276 -16.15 8.36 -22.55
N ILE A 277 -17.41 8.76 -22.40
CA ILE A 277 -18.48 7.85 -21.99
C ILE A 277 -19.64 7.89 -22.98
N ALA A 278 -20.31 6.76 -23.16
CA ALA A 278 -21.45 6.66 -24.06
C ALA A 278 -22.67 7.43 -23.51
N GLU A 279 -23.50 7.95 -24.41
CA GLU A 279 -24.78 8.61 -24.09
C GLU A 279 -25.65 7.76 -23.15
N GLN A 280 -25.62 6.44 -23.36
CA GLN A 280 -26.36 5.49 -22.52
C GLN A 280 -25.94 5.52 -21.05
N ALA A 281 -24.65 5.75 -20.75
CA ALA A 281 -24.19 5.86 -19.37
C ALA A 281 -24.73 7.13 -18.71
N VAL A 282 -24.90 8.21 -19.48
CA VAL A 282 -25.44 9.49 -18.98
C VAL A 282 -26.95 9.41 -18.76
N LYS A 283 -27.66 8.65 -19.61
CA LYS A 283 -29.09 8.36 -19.40
C LYS A 283 -29.37 7.66 -18.08
N ILE A 284 -28.46 6.82 -17.59
CA ILE A 284 -28.59 6.15 -16.27
C ILE A 284 -28.62 7.16 -15.12
N VAL A 285 -27.90 8.28 -15.25
CA VAL A 285 -27.84 9.33 -14.22
C VAL A 285 -28.78 10.51 -14.55
N GLU A 286 -29.67 10.31 -15.52
CA GLU A 286 -30.78 11.18 -15.88
C GLU A 286 -30.38 12.65 -16.06
N VAL A 287 -29.31 12.90 -16.82
CA VAL A 287 -28.79 14.25 -17.06
C VAL A 287 -28.63 14.56 -18.55
N THR A 288 -28.78 15.84 -18.88
CA THR A 288 -28.57 16.46 -20.20
C THR A 288 -27.57 17.61 -20.05
N PRO A 289 -26.99 18.16 -21.13
CA PRO A 289 -26.06 19.29 -21.03
C PRO A 289 -26.67 20.50 -20.30
N GLU A 290 -27.97 20.74 -20.47
CA GLU A 290 -28.70 21.84 -19.83
C GLU A 290 -28.90 21.57 -18.34
N THR A 291 -29.39 20.38 -17.99
CA THR A 291 -29.69 20.02 -16.59
C THR A 291 -28.41 19.82 -15.76
N LEU A 292 -27.29 19.45 -16.39
CA LEU A 292 -25.99 19.37 -15.71
C LEU A 292 -25.57 20.70 -15.10
N ARG A 293 -25.84 21.82 -15.78
CA ARG A 293 -25.47 23.17 -15.30
C ARG A 293 -26.18 23.56 -14.01
N ALA A 294 -27.35 22.96 -13.75
CA ALA A 294 -28.12 23.17 -12.53
C ALA A 294 -27.69 22.25 -11.38
N LYS A 295 -26.87 21.21 -11.63
CA LYS A 295 -26.37 20.32 -10.58
C LYS A 295 -25.28 21.00 -9.74
N ASN A 296 -25.27 20.72 -8.44
CA ASN A 296 -24.20 21.17 -7.57
C ASN A 296 -22.89 20.41 -7.88
N PRO A 297 -21.79 21.09 -8.27
CA PRO A 297 -20.56 20.42 -8.68
C PRO A 297 -19.92 19.52 -7.61
N LYS A 298 -20.21 19.78 -6.32
CA LYS A 298 -19.65 19.05 -5.18
C LYS A 298 -20.47 17.83 -4.77
N GLU A 299 -21.71 17.70 -5.23
CA GLU A 299 -22.56 16.55 -4.92
C GLU A 299 -22.12 15.31 -5.70
N ASN A 300 -22.22 14.16 -5.03
CA ASN A 300 -21.89 12.88 -5.66
C ASN A 300 -22.97 12.54 -6.70
N ILE A 301 -22.56 11.99 -7.84
CA ILE A 301 -23.50 11.50 -8.86
C ILE A 301 -24.34 10.35 -8.30
N PHE A 302 -23.70 9.46 -7.52
CA PHE A 302 -24.36 8.34 -6.86
C PHE A 302 -24.41 8.55 -5.34
N GLU A 303 -25.38 9.36 -4.89
CA GLU A 303 -25.57 9.65 -3.46
C GLU A 303 -25.89 8.40 -2.65
N ASN A 304 -25.42 8.34 -1.40
CA ASN A 304 -25.65 7.21 -0.49
C ASN A 304 -25.17 5.83 -1.01
N LEU A 305 -24.36 5.79 -2.06
CA LEU A 305 -23.75 4.55 -2.56
C LEU A 305 -22.74 4.01 -1.55
N ASN A 306 -23.05 2.84 -1.01
CA ASN A 306 -22.26 2.19 0.03
C ASN A 306 -21.79 0.80 -0.38
N TYR A 307 -20.61 0.42 0.13
CA TYR A 307 -20.07 -0.92 -0.05
C TYR A 307 -20.09 -1.64 1.28
N SER A 308 -20.83 -2.73 1.36
CA SER A 308 -20.87 -3.59 2.54
C SER A 308 -21.24 -5.01 2.15
N ALA A 309 -21.02 -5.97 3.07
CA ALA A 309 -21.49 -7.34 2.88
C ALA A 309 -23.01 -7.39 2.63
N TYR A 310 -23.77 -6.49 3.26
CA TYR A 310 -25.21 -6.36 3.05
C TYR A 310 -25.56 -5.89 1.63
N GLN A 311 -24.86 -4.88 1.11
CA GLN A 311 -25.07 -4.42 -0.27
C GLN A 311 -24.66 -5.48 -1.30
N ASN A 312 -23.58 -6.23 -1.04
CA ASN A 312 -23.19 -7.36 -1.90
C ASN A 312 -24.26 -8.46 -1.92
N LYS A 313 -24.92 -8.76 -0.79
CA LYS A 313 -26.06 -9.71 -0.78
C LYS A 313 -27.21 -9.23 -1.66
N LYS A 314 -27.49 -7.93 -1.71
CA LYS A 314 -28.53 -7.36 -2.58
C LYS A 314 -28.19 -7.46 -4.05
N LEU A 315 -26.93 -7.20 -4.40
CA LEU A 315 -26.45 -7.45 -5.76
C LEU A 315 -26.59 -8.92 -6.14
N HIS A 316 -26.22 -9.85 -5.25
CA HIS A 316 -26.41 -11.28 -5.50
C HIS A 316 -27.87 -11.66 -5.72
N LYS A 317 -28.78 -11.16 -4.87
CA LYS A 317 -30.22 -11.39 -5.02
C LYS A 317 -30.76 -10.85 -6.36
N TRP A 318 -30.37 -9.64 -6.75
CA TRP A 318 -30.78 -9.05 -8.04
C TRP A 318 -30.28 -9.87 -9.24
N VAL A 319 -29.06 -10.41 -9.16
CA VAL A 319 -28.48 -11.29 -10.20
C VAL A 319 -29.20 -12.64 -10.27
N GLU A 320 -29.55 -13.20 -9.12
CA GLU A 320 -30.34 -14.44 -9.01
C GLU A 320 -31.75 -14.27 -9.59
N GLU A 321 -32.43 -13.15 -9.28
CA GLU A 321 -33.74 -12.79 -9.83
C GLU A 321 -33.71 -12.57 -11.35
N ALA A 322 -32.55 -12.23 -11.92
CA ALA A 322 -32.34 -12.17 -13.36
C ALA A 322 -32.09 -13.54 -14.01
N GLY A 323 -32.06 -14.63 -13.22
CA GLY A 323 -31.79 -15.99 -13.69
C GLY A 323 -30.34 -16.22 -14.11
N ILE A 324 -29.38 -15.48 -13.53
CA ILE A 324 -27.97 -15.54 -13.91
C ILE A 324 -27.20 -16.38 -12.88
N ASP A 325 -26.80 -17.59 -13.28
CA ASP A 325 -26.00 -18.50 -12.45
C ASP A 325 -24.49 -18.18 -12.52
N LYS A 326 -24.14 -16.99 -12.01
CA LYS A 326 -22.74 -16.54 -11.90
C LYS A 326 -22.51 -15.83 -10.57
N HIS A 327 -21.35 -16.03 -9.98
CA HIS A 327 -20.91 -15.24 -8.84
C HIS A 327 -20.47 -13.84 -9.27
N ILE A 328 -21.44 -12.93 -9.39
CA ILE A 328 -21.25 -11.54 -9.80
C ILE A 328 -20.99 -10.67 -8.57
N THR A 329 -19.90 -9.91 -8.62
CA THR A 329 -19.61 -8.84 -7.65
C THR A 329 -19.66 -7.50 -8.36
N PHE A 330 -19.62 -6.37 -7.64
CA PHE A 330 -19.61 -5.07 -8.30
C PHE A 330 -18.42 -4.92 -9.28
N HIS A 331 -17.27 -5.52 -8.98
CA HIS A 331 -16.11 -5.46 -9.89
C HIS A 331 -16.32 -6.27 -11.17
N SER A 332 -17.27 -7.21 -11.19
CA SER A 332 -17.66 -7.93 -12.40
C SER A 332 -18.23 -6.98 -13.45
N ALA A 333 -18.89 -5.87 -13.09
CA ALA A 333 -19.35 -4.87 -14.06
C ALA A 333 -18.21 -4.32 -14.93
N ARG A 334 -17.10 -3.95 -14.29
CA ARG A 334 -15.88 -3.54 -14.99
C ARG A 334 -15.27 -4.65 -15.85
N HIS A 335 -15.36 -5.91 -15.41
CA HIS A 335 -14.94 -7.05 -16.24
C HIS A 335 -15.86 -7.25 -17.45
N SER A 336 -17.16 -7.04 -17.27
CA SER A 336 -18.14 -7.04 -18.36
C SER A 336 -17.82 -5.96 -19.38
N PHE A 337 -17.58 -4.70 -18.95
CA PHE A 337 -17.17 -3.62 -19.86
C PHE A 337 -15.96 -4.01 -20.71
N ALA A 338 -14.89 -4.47 -20.06
CA ALA A 338 -13.66 -4.85 -20.75
C ALA A 338 -13.89 -5.99 -21.74
N THR A 339 -14.65 -7.01 -21.33
CA THR A 339 -14.94 -8.17 -22.17
C THR A 339 -15.85 -7.79 -23.33
N LEU A 340 -16.85 -6.95 -23.12
CA LEU A 340 -17.75 -6.44 -24.15
C LEU A 340 -17.01 -5.62 -25.20
N GLN A 341 -16.19 -4.64 -24.77
CA GLN A 341 -15.35 -3.85 -25.69
C GLN A 341 -14.42 -4.74 -26.51
N LEU A 342 -13.78 -5.71 -25.86
CA LEU A 342 -12.99 -6.70 -26.58
C LEU A 342 -13.87 -7.45 -27.56
N THR A 343 -15.01 -8.03 -27.18
CA THR A 343 -15.88 -8.76 -28.15
C THR A 343 -16.40 -7.89 -29.30
N MET A 344 -16.53 -6.58 -29.10
CA MET A 344 -16.91 -5.58 -30.13
C MET A 344 -15.71 -5.05 -30.92
N ASP A 345 -14.63 -5.83 -31.01
CA ASP A 345 -13.45 -5.50 -31.81
C ASP A 345 -12.67 -4.24 -31.42
N THR A 346 -12.87 -3.71 -30.20
CA THR A 346 -11.96 -2.71 -29.63
C THR A 346 -10.61 -3.35 -29.34
N ASP A 347 -9.52 -2.69 -29.75
CA ASP A 347 -8.17 -3.19 -29.51
C ASP A 347 -7.82 -3.19 -28.01
N ILE A 348 -7.00 -4.16 -27.59
CA ILE A 348 -6.66 -4.36 -26.17
C ILE A 348 -5.97 -3.14 -25.56
N TYR A 349 -5.23 -2.36 -26.34
CA TYR A 349 -4.54 -1.17 -25.85
C TYR A 349 -5.55 -0.07 -25.53
N THR A 350 -6.50 0.19 -26.41
CA THR A 350 -7.62 1.11 -26.17
C THR A 350 -8.45 0.66 -24.97
N VAL A 351 -8.81 -0.63 -24.87
CA VAL A 351 -9.50 -1.15 -23.66
C VAL A 351 -8.67 -0.90 -22.40
N SER A 352 -7.35 -1.11 -22.47
CA SER A 352 -6.43 -0.82 -21.36
C SER A 352 -6.46 0.65 -20.93
N LYS A 353 -6.60 1.59 -21.87
CA LYS A 353 -6.70 3.04 -21.60
C LYS A 353 -8.07 3.43 -21.07
N LEU A 354 -9.16 2.90 -21.64
CA LEU A 354 -10.52 3.12 -21.12
C LEU A 354 -10.65 2.63 -19.66
N LEU A 355 -9.96 1.55 -19.32
CA LEU A 355 -9.88 1.04 -17.95
C LEU A 355 -8.93 1.84 -17.06
N GLY A 356 -8.07 2.71 -17.60
CA GLY A 356 -7.02 3.40 -16.87
C GLY A 356 -6.02 2.43 -16.22
N HIS A 357 -5.57 1.43 -16.97
CA HIS A 357 -4.50 0.52 -16.57
C HIS A 357 -3.13 1.10 -16.94
N ARG A 358 -2.22 1.16 -15.95
CA ARG A 358 -0.84 1.64 -16.16
C ARG A 358 0.00 0.68 -17.01
N HIS A 359 -0.26 -0.61 -16.91
CA HIS A 359 0.47 -1.66 -17.63
C HIS A 359 -0.51 -2.56 -18.36
N LEU A 360 -0.21 -2.86 -19.64
CA LEU A 360 -1.02 -3.72 -20.50
C LEU A 360 -1.24 -5.12 -19.91
N LYS A 361 -0.25 -5.64 -19.18
CA LYS A 361 -0.32 -6.89 -18.40
C LYS A 361 -1.56 -7.00 -17.50
N THR A 362 -2.09 -5.87 -17.04
CA THR A 362 -3.33 -5.86 -16.23
C THR A 362 -4.57 -6.17 -17.06
N THR A 363 -4.56 -5.83 -18.34
CA THR A 363 -5.64 -6.07 -19.33
C THR A 363 -5.51 -7.45 -19.97
N GLU A 364 -4.29 -8.02 -20.02
CA GLU A 364 -4.03 -9.38 -20.51
C GLU A 364 -4.76 -10.47 -19.70
N ILE A 365 -5.30 -10.15 -18.53
CA ILE A 365 -6.20 -11.06 -17.79
C ILE A 365 -7.44 -11.48 -18.60
N TYR A 366 -7.78 -10.74 -19.66
CA TYR A 366 -8.86 -11.07 -20.61
C TYR A 366 -8.37 -11.86 -21.84
N ALA A 367 -7.15 -12.39 -21.82
CA ALA A 367 -6.55 -13.13 -22.95
C ALA A 367 -7.44 -14.25 -23.51
N LYS A 368 -8.21 -14.94 -22.66
CA LYS A 368 -9.15 -15.99 -23.11
C LYS A 368 -10.21 -15.48 -24.10
N VAL A 369 -10.64 -14.22 -23.95
CA VAL A 369 -11.56 -13.57 -24.90
C VAL A 369 -10.85 -13.31 -26.23
N ILE A 370 -9.56 -12.93 -26.17
CA ILE A 370 -8.71 -12.72 -27.33
C ILE A 370 -8.44 -14.05 -28.05
N ASP A 371 -8.29 -15.16 -27.35
CA ASP A 371 -8.07 -16.47 -27.97
C ASP A 371 -9.28 -16.92 -28.81
N LYS A 372 -10.51 -16.69 -28.35
CA LYS A 372 -11.71 -16.92 -29.18
C LYS A 372 -11.70 -16.07 -30.46
N LYS A 373 -11.14 -14.87 -30.41
CA LYS A 373 -10.99 -14.02 -31.61
C LYS A 373 -9.95 -14.53 -32.58
N LYS A 374 -8.86 -15.16 -32.09
CA LYS A 374 -7.84 -15.74 -32.98
C LYS A 374 -8.46 -16.73 -33.94
N ILE A 375 -9.41 -17.54 -33.47
CA ILE A 375 -10.17 -18.47 -34.33
C ILE A 375 -10.92 -17.69 -35.41
N ASN A 376 -11.75 -16.71 -35.03
CA ASN A 376 -12.49 -15.88 -36.00
C ASN A 376 -11.59 -15.12 -36.98
N ALA A 377 -10.44 -14.64 -36.52
CA ALA A 377 -9.47 -13.92 -37.35
C ALA A 377 -8.82 -14.84 -38.39
N VAL A 378 -8.44 -16.06 -37.99
CA VAL A 378 -7.93 -17.08 -38.90
C VAL A 378 -9.02 -17.49 -39.91
N SER A 379 -10.27 -17.67 -39.47
CA SER A 379 -11.39 -17.99 -40.36
C SER A 379 -11.74 -16.88 -41.36
N LYS A 380 -11.27 -15.66 -41.14
CA LYS A 380 -11.43 -14.53 -42.08
C LYS A 380 -10.25 -14.40 -43.07
N MET A 381 -9.26 -15.29 -43.01
CA MET A 381 -8.20 -15.30 -44.01
C MET A 381 -8.81 -15.57 -45.40
N PRO A 382 -8.46 -14.76 -46.42
CA PRO A 382 -8.93 -14.99 -47.76
C PRO A 382 -8.39 -16.32 -48.29
N GLU A 383 -9.20 -17.04 -49.06
CA GLU A 383 -8.73 -18.21 -49.80
C GLU A 383 -7.66 -17.78 -50.80
N LEU A 384 -6.55 -18.52 -50.81
CA LEU A 384 -5.53 -18.38 -51.84
C LEU A 384 -5.93 -19.28 -53.01
N TYR A 385 -5.93 -18.73 -54.22
CA TYR A 385 -6.01 -19.54 -55.43
C TYR A 385 -4.62 -20.14 -55.68
N ILE A 386 -4.40 -21.33 -55.14
CA ILE A 386 -3.17 -22.14 -55.30
C ILE A 386 -3.42 -23.38 -56.14
#